data_AF-A0A2S7U2Z6-F1
#
_entry.id   AF-A0A2S7U2Z6-F1
#
_cell.length_a   1.000
_cell.length_b   1.000
_cell.length_c   1.000
_cell.angle_alpha   90.00
_cell.angle_beta   90.00
_cell.angle_gamma   90.00
#
_symmetry.space_group_name_H-M   'P 1'
#
loop_
_entity.id
_entity.type
_entity.pdbx_description
1 polymer ?
#
loop_
_entity_poly.entity_id
_entity_poly.type
_entity_poly.pdbx_seq_one_letter_code
_entity_poly.pdbx_strand_id
1 'polypeptide(L)'
;MTHQKYLMPLVGVMTLWSAPAYAVIYAWNGSVDGDWNNAANWNDVQGDATGDVPVDSDLSTTQLDLLSSSDDRISFNALGSPNLTPTTNIPSLGGTSNRVNSTPEIDLLNGSLTFTLIGSSSGFQIKKAQSFTNTVGDGNSANGLASLTYEGSFANGLVRDDKVFAFWTVNSDGALTFDSSQTNLRVDRYDSRGAGFELNGGSLTFLNPVTDSKTGTGLYGLQGSFIDFQAVGSSFTAGFGAGSDYVMLSDVTAAITAADFFTTTTSQTLLATDNLNGTFTITAIPEPSTTALLGLGGLALILRRRR
;
A
#
# COMPACT_ATOMS: atom_id res chain seq x y z
N MET A 1 74.09 27.48 25.68
CA MET A 1 72.76 27.02 26.13
C MET A 1 71.76 27.32 25.02
N THR A 2 71.45 26.32 24.21
CA THR A 2 70.62 26.46 23.01
C THR A 2 69.34 25.66 23.25
N HIS A 3 68.20 26.33 23.40
CA HIS A 3 66.91 25.66 23.60
C HIS A 3 66.31 25.26 22.25
N GLN A 4 66.26 23.96 21.99
CA GLN A 4 65.60 23.37 20.84
C GLN A 4 64.11 23.22 21.17
N LYS A 5 63.24 24.03 20.54
CA LYS A 5 61.78 23.89 20.65
C LYS A 5 61.32 22.76 19.74
N TYR A 6 60.83 21.67 20.33
CA TYR A 6 60.14 20.61 19.60
C TYR A 6 58.74 21.09 19.21
N LEU A 7 58.49 21.23 17.90
CA LEU A 7 57.15 21.33 17.32
C LEU A 7 56.65 19.90 17.08
N MET A 8 55.70 19.45 17.90
CA MET A 8 54.91 18.25 17.57
C MET A 8 53.80 18.63 16.58
N PRO A 9 53.66 17.94 15.44
CA PRO A 9 52.51 18.14 14.57
C PRO A 9 51.28 17.51 15.23
N LEU A 10 50.28 18.35 15.52
CA LEU A 10 48.94 17.90 15.88
C LEU A 10 48.30 17.27 14.63
N VAL A 11 48.33 15.94 14.55
CA VAL A 11 47.56 15.19 13.55
C VAL A 11 46.10 15.26 13.97
N GLY A 12 45.36 16.22 13.42
CA GLY A 12 43.91 16.26 13.54
C GLY A 12 43.33 15.06 12.82
N VAL A 13 42.84 14.08 13.58
CA VAL A 13 41.97 13.02 13.04
C VAL A 13 40.68 13.71 12.64
N MET A 14 40.56 14.03 11.35
CA MET A 14 39.31 14.47 10.74
C MET A 14 38.41 13.24 10.68
N THR A 15 37.68 12.97 11.76
CA THR A 15 36.55 12.05 11.73
C THR A 15 35.54 12.62 10.74
N LEU A 16 35.49 12.06 9.54
CA LEU A 16 34.36 12.20 8.64
C LEU A 16 33.17 11.59 9.38
N TRP A 17 32.37 12.43 10.03
CA TRP A 17 31.04 12.03 10.48
C TRP A 17 30.26 11.73 9.21
N SER A 18 29.90 10.46 8.99
CA SER A 18 28.89 10.13 7.99
C SER A 18 27.65 10.92 8.38
N ALA A 19 27.18 11.79 7.50
CA ALA A 19 25.87 12.41 7.67
C ALA A 19 24.85 11.29 7.91
N PRO A 20 23.83 11.51 8.78
CA PRO A 20 22.74 10.56 8.89
C PRO A 20 22.16 10.33 7.49
N ALA A 21 21.92 9.07 7.12
CA ALA A 21 21.21 8.75 5.89
C ALA A 21 19.82 9.39 5.99
N TYR A 22 19.59 10.45 5.21
CA TYR A 22 18.28 11.05 5.10
C TYR A 22 17.42 10.17 4.19
N ALA A 23 16.13 10.07 4.50
CA ALA A 23 15.15 9.52 3.59
C ALA A 23 15.14 10.34 2.29
N VAL A 24 15.26 9.69 1.13
CA VAL A 24 15.13 10.31 -0.18
C VAL A 24 13.71 10.11 -0.69
N ILE A 25 13.07 11.20 -1.13
CA ILE A 25 11.76 11.14 -1.78
C ILE A 25 11.95 11.43 -3.25
N TYR A 26 11.78 10.40 -4.06
CA TYR A 26 11.80 10.51 -5.52
C TYR A 26 10.41 10.95 -6.00
N ALA A 27 10.27 12.21 -6.39
CA ALA A 27 9.00 12.78 -6.80
C ALA A 27 8.88 12.86 -8.33
N TRP A 28 7.94 12.13 -8.91
CA TRP A 28 7.62 12.22 -10.32
C TRP A 28 6.91 13.54 -10.63
N ASN A 29 7.46 14.28 -11.59
CA ASN A 29 6.91 15.53 -12.12
C ASN A 29 6.35 15.37 -13.55
N GLY A 30 6.80 14.34 -14.30
CA GLY A 30 6.34 14.01 -15.66
C GLY A 30 6.45 15.11 -16.71
N SER A 31 7.32 16.11 -16.47
CA SER A 31 7.32 17.38 -17.18
C SER A 31 7.74 17.28 -18.66
N VAL A 32 8.41 16.20 -19.05
CA VAL A 32 8.93 16.00 -20.41
C VAL A 32 8.14 14.93 -21.15
N ASP A 33 8.13 13.71 -20.63
CA ASP A 33 7.52 12.53 -21.26
C ASP A 33 7.11 11.49 -20.20
N GLY A 34 6.70 10.30 -20.65
CA GLY A 34 6.37 9.18 -19.78
C GLY A 34 7.53 8.21 -19.52
N ASP A 35 8.78 8.57 -19.82
CA ASP A 35 9.92 7.68 -19.60
C ASP A 35 10.42 7.75 -18.15
N TRP A 36 10.34 6.63 -17.43
CA TRP A 36 10.90 6.50 -16.08
C TRP A 36 12.37 6.93 -16.01
N ASN A 37 13.16 6.59 -17.03
CA ASN A 37 14.61 6.83 -17.01
C ASN A 37 14.99 8.27 -17.35
N ASN A 38 14.02 9.09 -17.78
CA ASN A 38 14.28 10.49 -18.08
C ASN A 38 14.31 11.29 -16.78
N ALA A 39 15.53 11.62 -16.34
CA ALA A 39 15.83 12.37 -15.12
C ALA A 39 15.07 13.71 -15.01
N ALA A 40 14.70 14.34 -16.13
CA ALA A 40 13.91 15.57 -16.11
C ALA A 40 12.47 15.36 -15.58
N ASN A 41 11.97 14.11 -15.61
CA ASN A 41 10.69 13.75 -15.03
C ASN A 41 10.73 13.57 -13.50
N TRP A 42 11.88 13.74 -12.85
CA TRP A 42 12.07 13.54 -11.41
C TRP A 42 12.57 14.80 -10.70
N ASN A 43 11.98 15.08 -9.54
CA ASN A 43 12.45 16.04 -8.57
C ASN A 43 13.00 15.30 -7.34
N ASP A 44 14.12 15.76 -6.78
CA ASP A 44 14.45 15.45 -5.40
C ASP A 44 13.75 16.47 -4.47
N VAL A 45 13.19 15.98 -3.38
CA VAL A 45 12.51 16.80 -2.36
C VAL A 45 13.51 17.48 -1.41
N GLN A 46 14.83 17.21 -1.50
CA GLN A 46 15.84 17.99 -0.76
C GLN A 46 16.07 19.42 -1.31
N GLY A 47 15.36 19.83 -2.37
CA GLY A 47 15.44 21.18 -2.89
C GLY A 47 16.66 21.44 -3.77
N ASP A 48 17.35 20.40 -4.22
CA ASP A 48 18.22 20.49 -5.37
C ASP A 48 17.43 20.32 -6.67
N ALA A 49 17.91 20.97 -7.72
CA ALA A 49 17.18 21.08 -8.97
C ALA A 49 17.40 19.82 -9.80
N THR A 50 16.35 19.00 -9.97
CA THR A 50 16.18 17.94 -10.98
C THR A 50 17.21 16.79 -10.96
N GLY A 51 16.72 15.55 -11.11
CA GLY A 51 17.53 14.54 -11.83
C GLY A 51 17.76 13.19 -11.17
N ASP A 52 17.34 12.98 -9.93
CA ASP A 52 17.53 11.68 -9.28
C ASP A 52 16.42 10.71 -9.66
N VAL A 53 16.68 9.95 -10.72
CA VAL A 53 15.87 8.78 -11.07
C VAL A 53 16.02 7.74 -9.94
N PRO A 54 14.94 7.13 -9.43
CA PRO A 54 15.07 5.97 -8.57
C PRO A 54 15.83 4.87 -9.32
N VAL A 55 17.03 4.56 -8.86
CA VAL A 55 17.90 3.52 -9.42
C VAL A 55 18.04 2.36 -8.47
N ASP A 56 18.18 1.16 -9.02
CA ASP A 56 18.44 -0.05 -8.25
C ASP A 56 19.72 0.12 -7.43
N SER A 57 19.57 0.05 -6.11
CA SER A 57 20.69 0.13 -5.18
C SER A 57 21.51 -1.17 -5.13
N ASP A 58 21.04 -2.25 -5.76
CA ASP A 58 21.81 -3.46 -5.97
C ASP A 58 21.91 -3.83 -7.46
N LEU A 59 22.96 -3.34 -8.11
CA LEU A 59 23.26 -3.57 -9.53
C LEU A 59 23.45 -5.05 -9.94
N SER A 60 23.41 -6.00 -8.99
CA SER A 60 23.40 -7.43 -9.30
C SER A 60 22.00 -7.99 -9.58
N THR A 61 20.95 -7.17 -9.47
CA THR A 61 19.59 -7.47 -9.94
C THR A 61 19.17 -6.61 -11.11
N THR A 62 18.01 -6.93 -11.67
CA THR A 62 17.30 -6.13 -12.68
C THR A 62 16.04 -5.49 -12.10
N GLN A 63 15.88 -5.52 -10.77
CA GLN A 63 14.67 -5.04 -10.10
C GLN A 63 15.01 -3.83 -9.25
N LEU A 64 14.12 -2.85 -9.19
CA LEU A 64 14.32 -1.71 -8.32
C LEU A 64 14.16 -2.13 -6.85
N ASP A 65 15.28 -2.18 -6.14
CA ASP A 65 15.35 -2.24 -4.68
C ASP A 65 16.06 -0.97 -4.17
N LEU A 66 15.58 -0.39 -3.07
CA LEU A 66 16.20 0.77 -2.42
C LEU A 66 16.90 0.36 -1.13
N LEU A 67 17.89 1.15 -0.68
CA LEU A 67 18.69 0.81 0.50
C LEU A 67 17.79 0.76 1.74
N SER A 68 17.84 -0.34 2.51
CA SER A 68 16.98 -0.48 3.70
C SER A 68 17.39 0.40 4.88
N SER A 69 18.53 1.08 4.76
CA SER A 69 19.03 2.05 5.75
C SER A 69 18.43 3.44 5.62
N SER A 70 17.75 3.71 4.50
CA SER A 70 17.05 4.96 4.22
C SER A 70 15.55 4.69 4.08
N ASP A 71 14.71 5.56 4.63
CA ASP A 71 13.25 5.46 4.46
C ASP A 71 12.85 6.03 3.09
N ASP A 72 13.45 5.50 2.03
CA ASP A 72 13.26 6.03 0.68
C ASP A 72 11.87 5.71 0.14
N ARG A 73 11.29 6.68 -0.57
CA ARG A 73 9.93 6.60 -1.10
C ARG A 73 9.85 7.19 -2.49
N ILE A 74 8.99 6.61 -3.32
CA ILE A 74 8.66 7.10 -4.65
C ILE A 74 7.24 7.68 -4.61
N SER A 75 7.09 8.92 -5.07
CA SER A 75 5.81 9.63 -5.05
C SER A 75 5.42 10.12 -6.44
N PHE A 76 4.22 9.75 -6.88
CA PHE A 76 3.60 10.20 -8.13
C PHE A 76 2.52 11.22 -7.80
N ASN A 77 2.86 12.51 -7.94
CA ASN A 77 1.97 13.64 -7.68
C ASN A 77 2.20 14.74 -8.73
N ALA A 78 2.18 14.35 -10.00
CA ALA A 78 2.44 15.25 -11.12
C ALA A 78 1.17 16.00 -11.57
N LEU A 79 0.36 16.51 -10.64
CA LEU A 79 -0.89 17.17 -10.98
C LEU A 79 -0.66 18.35 -11.95
N GLY A 80 -1.44 18.39 -13.03
CA GLY A 80 -1.30 19.39 -14.10
C GLY A 80 -0.20 19.07 -15.12
N SER A 81 0.57 18.00 -14.93
CA SER A 81 1.52 17.49 -15.91
C SER A 81 0.80 16.71 -17.03
N PRO A 82 1.29 16.76 -18.29
CA PRO A 82 0.78 15.89 -19.35
C PRO A 82 1.03 14.40 -19.08
N ASN A 83 2.02 14.05 -18.24
CA ASN A 83 2.35 12.67 -17.90
C ASN A 83 2.23 12.48 -16.38
N LEU A 84 1.02 12.18 -15.90
CA LEU A 84 0.77 12.00 -14.45
C LEU A 84 1.60 10.86 -13.85
N THR A 85 1.87 9.82 -14.65
CA THR A 85 2.66 8.65 -14.31
C THR A 85 3.59 8.27 -15.48
N PRO A 86 4.67 7.52 -15.21
CA PRO A 86 5.47 6.92 -16.26
C PRO A 86 4.66 5.91 -17.07
N THR A 87 4.97 5.78 -18.35
CA THR A 87 4.32 4.88 -19.32
C THR A 87 5.31 3.95 -20.02
N THR A 88 6.60 4.27 -20.00
CA THR A 88 7.66 3.44 -20.56
C THR A 88 8.82 3.27 -19.59
N ASN A 89 9.56 2.17 -19.74
CA ASN A 89 10.72 1.83 -18.92
C ASN A 89 10.44 1.76 -17.40
N ILE A 90 9.19 1.49 -17.02
CA ILE A 90 8.82 1.27 -15.61
C ILE A 90 9.57 0.02 -15.11
N PRO A 91 10.35 0.12 -14.03
CA PRO A 91 11.09 -1.02 -13.51
C PRO A 91 10.14 -2.02 -12.86
N SER A 92 10.52 -3.30 -12.87
CA SER A 92 9.96 -4.24 -11.92
C SER A 92 10.45 -3.91 -10.51
N LEU A 93 9.58 -4.10 -9.51
CA LEU A 93 9.94 -3.95 -8.11
C LEU A 93 10.51 -5.25 -7.55
N GLY A 94 11.53 -5.14 -6.72
CA GLY A 94 12.37 -6.28 -6.36
C GLY A 94 12.25 -6.77 -4.93
N GLY A 95 13.05 -7.83 -4.70
CA GLY A 95 13.31 -8.37 -3.40
C GLY A 95 13.92 -9.77 -3.45
N THR A 96 15.17 -9.91 -3.02
CA THR A 96 15.82 -11.21 -2.79
C THR A 96 16.11 -11.43 -1.30
N SER A 97 16.10 -12.69 -0.87
CA SER A 97 16.15 -13.05 0.56
C SER A 97 17.45 -12.66 1.27
N ASN A 98 18.55 -12.40 0.56
CA ASN A 98 19.89 -12.21 1.13
C ASN A 98 20.35 -10.74 1.26
N ARG A 99 19.52 -9.74 0.95
CA ARG A 99 19.98 -8.35 0.77
C ARG A 99 19.73 -7.41 1.95
N VAL A 100 20.28 -6.21 1.88
CA VAL A 100 20.08 -5.06 2.79
C VAL A 100 19.18 -4.01 2.12
N ASN A 101 18.34 -4.43 1.17
CA ASN A 101 17.56 -3.57 0.31
C ASN A 101 16.09 -3.97 0.45
N SER A 102 15.20 -3.00 0.29
CA SER A 102 13.76 -3.18 0.42
C SER A 102 13.05 -2.83 -0.88
N THR A 103 11.90 -3.46 -1.10
CA THR A 103 10.93 -2.99 -2.09
C THR A 103 10.58 -1.53 -1.77
N PRO A 104 10.56 -0.62 -2.75
CA PRO A 104 10.28 0.81 -2.53
C PRO A 104 8.87 1.07 -1.99
N GLU A 105 8.73 2.10 -1.15
CA GLU A 105 7.41 2.66 -0.84
C GLU A 105 6.88 3.44 -2.03
N ILE A 106 5.60 3.24 -2.35
CA ILE A 106 4.94 3.87 -3.50
C ILE A 106 3.74 4.66 -3.01
N ASP A 107 3.77 5.96 -3.27
CA ASP A 107 2.58 6.80 -3.16
C ASP A 107 2.13 7.24 -4.55
N LEU A 108 0.96 6.76 -4.96
CA LEU A 108 0.31 7.14 -6.21
C LEU A 108 -0.87 8.05 -5.90
N LEU A 109 -0.70 9.36 -6.05
CA LEU A 109 -1.75 10.32 -5.72
C LEU A 109 -2.68 10.59 -6.90
N ASN A 110 -2.17 10.53 -8.14
CA ASN A 110 -2.98 10.66 -9.35
C ASN A 110 -2.40 9.83 -10.50
N GLY A 111 -3.26 9.41 -11.43
CA GLY A 111 -2.89 8.62 -12.60
C GLY A 111 -2.96 7.11 -12.36
N SER A 112 -2.52 6.34 -13.35
CA SER A 112 -2.56 4.87 -13.29
C SER A 112 -1.17 4.30 -13.47
N LEU A 113 -0.82 3.30 -12.66
CA LEU A 113 0.49 2.66 -12.72
C LEU A 113 0.39 1.18 -12.35
N THR A 114 1.11 0.35 -13.09
CA THR A 114 1.26 -1.07 -12.80
C THR A 114 2.73 -1.38 -12.55
N PHE A 115 3.00 -2.10 -11.46
CA PHE A 115 4.32 -2.63 -11.15
C PHE A 115 4.28 -4.15 -11.15
N THR A 116 5.26 -4.77 -11.80
CA THR A 116 5.54 -6.19 -11.67
C THR A 116 6.49 -6.42 -10.49
N LEU A 117 6.09 -7.22 -9.51
CA LEU A 117 6.95 -7.70 -8.43
C LEU A 117 7.70 -8.98 -8.84
N ILE A 118 9.03 -8.91 -8.80
CA ILE A 118 9.92 -10.02 -9.19
C ILE A 118 10.83 -10.37 -8.02
N GLY A 119 11.00 -11.67 -7.74
CA GLY A 119 11.85 -12.17 -6.65
C GLY A 119 11.58 -13.65 -6.35
N SER A 120 12.33 -14.27 -5.43
CA SER A 120 12.33 -15.74 -5.21
C SER A 120 11.04 -16.32 -4.59
N SER A 121 9.92 -15.57 -4.62
CA SER A 121 8.51 -15.97 -4.32
C SER A 121 7.52 -14.77 -4.34
N SER A 122 7.89 -13.69 -5.03
CA SER A 122 7.24 -12.37 -5.25
C SER A 122 6.17 -11.87 -4.25
N GLY A 123 6.56 -11.58 -3.01
CA GLY A 123 5.90 -10.57 -2.16
C GLY A 123 6.86 -9.42 -1.85
N PHE A 124 6.40 -8.36 -1.19
CA PHE A 124 7.21 -7.22 -0.75
C PHE A 124 8.29 -7.68 0.24
N GLN A 125 9.54 -7.31 -0.03
CA GLN A 125 10.67 -7.50 0.88
C GLN A 125 10.91 -6.20 1.63
N ILE A 126 10.76 -6.21 2.95
CA ILE A 126 10.88 -5.01 3.76
C ILE A 126 11.92 -5.27 4.85
N LYS A 127 13.13 -4.75 4.62
CA LYS A 127 14.29 -5.03 5.46
C LYS A 127 14.68 -3.88 6.38
N LYS A 128 13.88 -2.81 6.36
CA LYS A 128 14.04 -1.66 7.23
C LYS A 128 13.47 -1.91 8.63
N ALA A 129 13.87 -1.10 9.59
CA ALA A 129 13.41 -1.19 10.99
C ALA A 129 12.04 -0.56 11.22
N GLN A 130 11.51 0.17 10.25
CA GLN A 130 10.24 0.89 10.33
C GLN A 130 9.18 0.26 9.41
N SER A 131 7.91 0.41 9.77
CA SER A 131 6.81 -0.03 8.93
C SER A 131 6.83 0.66 7.57
N PHE A 132 6.33 -0.06 6.58
CA PHE A 132 6.17 0.37 5.20
C PHE A 132 4.79 0.99 5.02
N THR A 133 4.71 2.20 4.46
CA THR A 133 3.44 2.90 4.24
C THR A 133 3.29 3.36 2.79
N ASN A 134 2.10 3.16 2.23
CA ASN A 134 1.77 3.53 0.85
C ASN A 134 0.43 4.23 0.82
N THR A 135 0.29 5.17 -0.09
CA THR A 135 -0.96 5.88 -0.34
C THR A 135 -1.41 5.69 -1.78
N VAL A 136 -2.69 5.42 -1.99
CA VAL A 136 -3.33 5.42 -3.30
C VAL A 136 -4.50 6.40 -3.29
N GLY A 137 -4.41 7.42 -4.15
CA GLY A 137 -5.32 8.56 -4.18
C GLY A 137 -4.96 9.63 -3.15
N ASP A 138 -5.44 10.85 -3.33
CA ASP A 138 -5.21 11.98 -2.41
C ASP A 138 -6.45 12.38 -1.59
N GLY A 139 -7.58 11.70 -1.81
CA GLY A 139 -8.86 11.98 -1.17
C GLY A 139 -9.65 13.11 -1.84
N ASN A 140 -9.15 13.68 -2.94
CA ASN A 140 -9.78 14.76 -3.67
C ASN A 140 -9.99 14.38 -5.13
N SER A 141 -11.18 13.85 -5.43
CA SER A 141 -11.58 13.44 -6.78
C SER A 141 -11.52 14.55 -7.84
N ALA A 142 -11.42 15.84 -7.46
CA ALA A 142 -11.19 16.93 -8.40
C ALA A 142 -9.78 16.93 -9.00
N ASN A 143 -8.80 16.29 -8.33
CA ASN A 143 -7.42 16.16 -8.81
C ASN A 143 -7.25 14.98 -9.79
N GLY A 144 -8.31 14.19 -10.02
CA GLY A 144 -8.30 12.99 -10.82
C GLY A 144 -8.44 11.74 -9.96
N LEU A 145 -8.23 10.58 -10.57
CA LEU A 145 -8.25 9.28 -9.88
C LEU A 145 -6.83 8.71 -9.82
N ALA A 146 -6.58 7.86 -8.83
CA ALA A 146 -5.38 7.06 -8.72
C ALA A 146 -5.70 5.57 -8.88
N SER A 147 -4.93 4.85 -9.69
CA SER A 147 -5.08 3.41 -9.86
C SER A 147 -3.72 2.72 -9.81
N LEU A 148 -3.44 2.01 -8.73
CA LEU A 148 -2.20 1.27 -8.53
C LEU A 148 -2.45 -0.23 -8.64
N THR A 149 -1.71 -0.89 -9.51
CA THR A 149 -1.75 -2.35 -9.65
C THR A 149 -0.38 -2.95 -9.34
N TYR A 150 -0.38 -3.96 -8.47
CA TYR A 150 0.77 -4.81 -8.21
C TYR A 150 0.53 -6.19 -8.81
N GLU A 151 1.33 -6.55 -9.81
CA GLU A 151 1.33 -7.87 -10.44
C GLU A 151 2.44 -8.73 -9.83
N GLY A 152 2.14 -9.93 -9.37
CA GLY A 152 3.16 -10.77 -8.72
C GLY A 152 2.73 -12.21 -8.52
N SER A 153 3.62 -13.04 -8.00
CA SER A 153 3.26 -14.39 -7.56
C SER A 153 2.70 -14.42 -6.15
N PHE A 154 3.16 -13.63 -5.18
CA PHE A 154 2.65 -13.63 -3.80
C PHE A 154 2.47 -15.03 -3.18
N ALA A 155 3.22 -16.03 -3.65
CA ALA A 155 2.97 -17.43 -3.33
C ALA A 155 3.18 -17.75 -1.83
N ASN A 156 3.90 -16.87 -1.15
CA ASN A 156 4.22 -16.99 0.27
C ASN A 156 3.89 -15.71 1.04
N GLY A 157 2.76 -15.07 0.72
CA GLY A 157 2.30 -13.86 1.40
C GLY A 157 2.57 -12.57 0.62
N LEU A 158 1.81 -11.52 0.95
CA LEU A 158 2.08 -10.16 0.48
C LEU A 158 3.42 -9.65 1.03
N VAL A 159 3.71 -9.82 2.32
CA VAL A 159 4.96 -9.37 2.96
C VAL A 159 5.80 -10.57 3.36
N ARG A 160 7.09 -10.54 3.03
CA ARG A 160 7.98 -11.71 3.17
C ARG A 160 8.93 -11.65 4.36
N ASP A 161 9.41 -10.48 4.76
CA ASP A 161 10.45 -10.35 5.79
C ASP A 161 9.86 -10.23 7.21
N ASP A 162 10.63 -10.65 8.22
CA ASP A 162 10.20 -10.95 9.59
C ASP A 162 10.22 -9.73 10.55
N LYS A 163 10.48 -8.52 10.03
CA LYS A 163 10.87 -7.39 10.89
C LYS A 163 9.80 -6.31 11.06
N VAL A 164 8.90 -6.13 10.09
CA VAL A 164 7.97 -4.99 10.06
C VAL A 164 6.68 -5.28 9.29
N PHE A 165 5.75 -4.32 9.34
CA PHE A 165 4.44 -4.37 8.67
C PHE A 165 4.41 -3.49 7.43
N ALA A 166 3.53 -3.83 6.48
CA ALA A 166 3.18 -3.01 5.33
C ALA A 166 1.75 -2.51 5.44
N PHE A 167 1.55 -1.22 5.23
CA PHE A 167 0.24 -0.58 5.26
C PHE A 167 -0.04 0.15 3.95
N TRP A 168 -1.29 0.03 3.50
CA TRP A 168 -1.82 0.79 2.38
C TRP A 168 -3.02 1.59 2.84
N THR A 169 -3.00 2.89 2.59
CA THR A 169 -4.15 3.76 2.71
C THR A 169 -4.72 4.00 1.32
N VAL A 170 -5.98 3.63 1.10
CA VAL A 170 -6.67 3.80 -0.19
C VAL A 170 -7.77 4.85 -0.01
N ASN A 171 -7.53 6.04 -0.54
CA ASN A 171 -8.45 7.18 -0.42
C ASN A 171 -9.61 7.08 -1.41
N SER A 172 -10.63 7.94 -1.25
CA SER A 172 -11.90 7.87 -2.00
C SER A 172 -11.81 7.93 -3.53
N ASP A 173 -10.71 8.48 -4.04
CA ASP A 173 -10.36 8.61 -5.46
C ASP A 173 -9.34 7.53 -5.91
N GLY A 174 -8.93 6.66 -4.98
CA GLY A 174 -7.93 5.62 -5.17
C GLY A 174 -8.53 4.24 -5.42
N ALA A 175 -7.86 3.48 -6.28
CA ALA A 175 -8.08 2.06 -6.52
C ALA A 175 -6.75 1.30 -6.43
N LEU A 176 -6.69 0.31 -5.54
CA LEU A 176 -5.53 -0.55 -5.35
C LEU A 176 -5.88 -1.98 -5.78
N THR A 177 -5.08 -2.56 -6.66
CA THR A 177 -5.27 -3.93 -7.15
C THR A 177 -4.03 -4.78 -6.91
N PHE A 178 -4.23 -6.00 -6.41
CA PHE A 178 -3.23 -7.05 -6.43
C PHE A 178 -3.67 -8.13 -7.40
N ASP A 179 -2.88 -8.30 -8.46
CA ASP A 179 -3.01 -9.39 -9.42
C ASP A 179 -1.99 -10.47 -9.04
N SER A 180 -2.49 -11.53 -8.41
CA SER A 180 -1.68 -12.70 -8.15
C SER A 180 -1.74 -13.65 -9.33
N SER A 181 -0.59 -14.02 -9.86
CA SER A 181 -0.45 -15.12 -10.82
C SER A 181 -0.71 -16.51 -10.21
N GLN A 182 -1.26 -16.59 -8.98
CA GLN A 182 -1.57 -17.83 -8.27
C GLN A 182 -3.05 -18.15 -8.32
N THR A 183 -3.39 -19.41 -8.00
CA THR A 183 -4.77 -19.82 -7.82
C THR A 183 -5.45 -19.06 -6.68
N ASN A 184 -4.76 -18.92 -5.54
CA ASN A 184 -5.22 -18.13 -4.39
C ASN A 184 -4.13 -17.14 -4.00
N LEU A 185 -4.52 -15.91 -3.66
CA LEU A 185 -3.66 -14.96 -2.99
C LEU A 185 -3.52 -15.38 -1.53
N ARG A 186 -2.31 -15.76 -1.12
CA ARG A 186 -2.01 -16.05 0.27
C ARG A 186 -1.78 -14.75 1.03
N VAL A 187 -2.53 -14.55 2.10
CA VAL A 187 -2.35 -13.48 3.06
C VAL A 187 -1.77 -14.08 4.33
N ASP A 188 -0.56 -13.69 4.65
CA ASP A 188 0.17 -14.17 5.81
C ASP A 188 0.08 -13.13 6.93
N ARG A 189 -0.54 -13.51 8.05
CA ARG A 189 -0.67 -12.66 9.25
C ARG A 189 0.18 -13.26 10.37
N TYR A 190 1.41 -12.76 10.53
CA TYR A 190 2.34 -13.16 11.60
C TYR A 190 2.54 -12.01 12.60
N ASP A 191 2.86 -12.34 13.85
CA ASP A 191 3.08 -11.37 14.92
C ASP A 191 4.27 -10.41 14.67
N SER A 192 5.20 -10.80 13.80
CA SER A 192 6.40 -10.02 13.44
C SER A 192 6.41 -9.49 12.00
N ARG A 193 5.43 -9.91 11.18
CA ARG A 193 5.30 -9.49 9.78
C ARG A 193 3.87 -9.60 9.27
N GLY A 194 3.41 -8.59 8.55
CA GLY A 194 2.06 -8.59 8.01
C GLY A 194 1.77 -7.42 7.11
N ALA A 195 0.61 -7.47 6.47
CA ALA A 195 0.04 -6.41 5.67
C ALA A 195 -1.24 -5.88 6.34
N GLY A 196 -1.61 -4.64 6.08
CA GLY A 196 -2.86 -4.03 6.51
C GLY A 196 -3.35 -2.97 5.53
N PHE A 197 -4.67 -2.84 5.42
CA PHE A 197 -5.31 -1.92 4.49
C PHE A 197 -6.28 -1.01 5.21
N GLU A 198 -6.13 0.29 5.04
CA GLU A 198 -7.10 1.31 5.45
C GLU A 198 -7.83 1.82 4.21
N LEU A 199 -9.12 1.55 4.14
CA LEU A 199 -9.96 2.01 3.05
C LEU A 199 -10.70 3.27 3.50
N ASN A 200 -10.25 4.42 3.00
CA ASN A 200 -10.79 5.75 3.27
C ASN A 200 -11.74 6.19 2.15
N GLY A 201 -12.69 5.32 1.80
CA GLY A 201 -13.63 5.51 0.71
C GLY A 201 -13.18 4.90 -0.62
N GLY A 202 -11.92 4.45 -0.71
CA GLY A 202 -11.34 3.86 -1.91
C GLY A 202 -11.69 2.39 -2.12
N SER A 203 -11.17 1.82 -3.21
CA SER A 203 -11.39 0.41 -3.56
C SER A 203 -10.11 -0.41 -3.51
N LEU A 204 -10.18 -1.57 -2.85
CA LEU A 204 -9.15 -2.60 -2.86
C LEU A 204 -9.67 -3.83 -3.61
N THR A 205 -8.89 -4.34 -4.55
CA THR A 205 -9.23 -5.54 -5.31
C THR A 205 -8.11 -6.55 -5.24
N PHE A 206 -8.44 -7.78 -4.85
CA PHE A 206 -7.60 -8.94 -5.10
C PHE A 206 -8.23 -9.74 -6.23
N LEU A 207 -7.51 -9.91 -7.35
CA LEU A 207 -8.08 -10.62 -8.51
C LEU A 207 -8.29 -12.12 -8.26
N ASN A 208 -7.66 -12.65 -7.22
CA ASN A 208 -7.69 -14.06 -6.85
C ASN A 208 -8.43 -14.27 -5.52
N PRO A 209 -8.98 -15.47 -5.29
CA PRO A 209 -9.48 -15.86 -3.97
C PRO A 209 -8.42 -15.75 -2.88
N VAL A 210 -8.86 -15.49 -1.65
CA VAL A 210 -7.96 -15.21 -0.51
C VAL A 210 -7.82 -16.43 0.40
N THR A 211 -6.59 -16.82 0.68
CA THR A 211 -6.27 -17.74 1.76
C THR A 211 -5.54 -16.96 2.86
N ASP A 212 -6.22 -16.75 3.97
CA ASP A 212 -5.73 -16.19 5.22
C ASP A 212 -4.99 -17.25 6.05
N SER A 213 -3.67 -17.16 6.04
CA SER A 213 -2.80 -17.95 6.90
C SER A 213 -2.48 -17.16 8.17
N LYS A 214 -3.34 -17.31 9.18
CA LYS A 214 -3.09 -16.78 10.52
C LYS A 214 -2.17 -17.71 11.30
N THR A 215 -1.00 -17.23 11.66
CA THR A 215 -0.06 -17.97 12.51
C THR A 215 0.40 -17.08 13.65
N GLY A 216 -0.29 -17.21 14.79
CA GLY A 216 -0.09 -16.35 15.95
C GLY A 216 -1.39 -16.10 16.71
N THR A 217 -1.29 -15.56 17.92
CA THR A 217 -2.45 -15.21 18.75
C THR A 217 -2.91 -13.77 18.56
N GLY A 218 -2.09 -12.92 17.96
CA GLY A 218 -2.43 -11.52 17.80
C GLY A 218 -3.21 -11.23 16.52
N LEU A 219 -3.98 -10.16 16.62
CA LEU A 219 -4.77 -9.52 15.59
C LEU A 219 -3.89 -8.43 14.99
N TYR A 220 -3.53 -8.50 13.70
CA TYR A 220 -2.54 -7.58 13.11
C TYR A 220 -2.95 -6.99 11.77
N GLY A 221 -2.64 -5.70 11.67
CA GLY A 221 -3.15 -4.65 10.80
C GLY A 221 -3.54 -3.44 11.68
N LEU A 222 -3.86 -2.27 11.11
CA LEU A 222 -4.25 -1.12 11.93
C LEU A 222 -5.46 -1.50 12.80
N GLN A 223 -5.31 -1.40 14.12
CA GLN A 223 -6.33 -1.75 15.12
C GLN A 223 -6.78 -3.24 15.17
N GLY A 224 -5.99 -4.18 14.60
CA GLY A 224 -6.19 -5.62 14.80
C GLY A 224 -6.84 -6.38 13.63
N SER A 225 -7.18 -5.73 12.54
CA SER A 225 -7.77 -6.36 11.35
C SER A 225 -6.88 -6.25 10.13
N PHE A 226 -7.02 -7.18 9.19
CA PHE A 226 -6.30 -7.10 7.92
C PHE A 226 -6.79 -5.95 7.02
N ILE A 227 -8.12 -5.74 6.96
CA ILE A 227 -8.75 -4.65 6.20
C ILE A 227 -9.67 -3.87 7.14
N ASP A 228 -9.43 -2.57 7.25
CA ASP A 228 -10.25 -1.63 7.99
C ASP A 228 -10.98 -0.68 7.05
N PHE A 229 -12.30 -0.67 7.13
CA PHE A 229 -13.17 0.21 6.37
C PHE A 229 -13.46 1.48 7.19
N GLN A 230 -12.80 2.56 6.81
CA GLN A 230 -12.76 3.83 7.55
C GLN A 230 -13.79 4.85 7.08
N ALA A 231 -14.31 4.74 5.85
CA ALA A 231 -15.33 5.66 5.33
C ALA A 231 -16.42 4.98 4.50
N VAL A 232 -17.57 5.65 4.34
CA VAL A 232 -18.63 5.23 3.40
C VAL A 232 -18.05 5.15 1.99
N GLY A 233 -18.43 4.13 1.22
CA GLY A 233 -17.98 3.92 -0.15
C GLY A 233 -16.72 3.07 -0.26
N SER A 234 -16.01 2.86 0.86
CA SER A 234 -14.89 1.93 0.94
C SER A 234 -15.31 0.55 0.49
N SER A 235 -14.54 -0.07 -0.40
CA SER A 235 -14.90 -1.37 -0.97
C SER A 235 -13.72 -2.32 -1.07
N PHE A 236 -14.00 -3.59 -0.83
CA PHE A 236 -13.07 -4.69 -1.03
C PHE A 236 -13.70 -5.73 -1.96
N THR A 237 -12.99 -6.13 -3.00
CA THR A 237 -13.43 -7.17 -3.95
C THR A 237 -12.43 -8.32 -4.02
N ALA A 238 -12.91 -9.56 -3.96
CA ALA A 238 -12.08 -10.75 -4.17
C ALA A 238 -12.87 -11.93 -4.76
N GLY A 239 -12.15 -12.92 -5.28
CA GLY A 239 -12.74 -14.16 -5.80
C GLY A 239 -13.24 -15.12 -4.72
N PHE A 240 -14.27 -15.90 -5.05
CA PHE A 240 -14.55 -17.15 -4.36
C PHE A 240 -13.65 -18.27 -4.91
N GLY A 241 -13.17 -19.19 -4.07
CA GLY A 241 -12.25 -20.23 -4.53
C GLY A 241 -12.27 -21.52 -3.72
N ALA A 242 -11.95 -22.64 -4.37
CA ALA A 242 -11.67 -23.87 -3.63
C ALA A 242 -10.30 -23.75 -2.92
N GLY A 243 -10.24 -24.08 -1.63
CA GLY A 243 -9.03 -23.94 -0.82
C GLY A 243 -8.69 -22.49 -0.41
N SER A 244 -9.62 -21.56 -0.63
CA SER A 244 -9.61 -20.23 0.00
C SER A 244 -10.45 -20.28 1.29
N ASP A 245 -10.37 -19.23 2.12
CA ASP A 245 -11.22 -19.12 3.31
C ASP A 245 -12.61 -18.58 2.99
N TYR A 246 -12.79 -18.06 1.77
CA TYR A 246 -14.05 -17.52 1.27
C TYR A 246 -14.48 -18.31 0.04
N VAL A 247 -15.31 -19.34 0.26
CA VAL A 247 -15.82 -20.21 -0.81
C VAL A 247 -17.22 -19.77 -1.25
N MET A 248 -17.96 -19.11 -0.34
CA MET A 248 -19.31 -18.59 -0.57
C MET A 248 -19.59 -17.36 0.28
N LEU A 249 -20.69 -16.65 -0.03
CA LEU A 249 -21.05 -15.39 0.64
C LEU A 249 -21.26 -15.52 2.15
N SER A 250 -21.69 -16.70 2.63
CA SER A 250 -21.85 -16.93 4.08
C SER A 250 -20.52 -16.92 4.83
N ASP A 251 -19.44 -17.35 4.20
CA ASP A 251 -18.09 -17.35 4.82
C ASP A 251 -17.62 -15.90 5.00
N VAL A 252 -17.84 -15.07 3.96
CA VAL A 252 -17.56 -13.63 4.00
C VAL A 252 -18.38 -12.93 5.10
N THR A 253 -19.67 -13.27 5.19
CA THR A 253 -20.56 -12.70 6.22
C THR A 253 -20.13 -13.11 7.64
N ALA A 254 -19.66 -14.35 7.81
CA ALA A 254 -19.12 -14.83 9.08
C ALA A 254 -17.84 -14.08 9.47
N ALA A 255 -16.92 -13.85 8.53
CA ALA A 255 -15.69 -13.08 8.76
C ALA A 255 -15.96 -11.60 9.12
N ILE A 256 -16.94 -10.96 8.46
CA ILE A 256 -17.40 -9.62 8.85
C ILE A 256 -17.91 -9.62 10.29
N THR A 257 -18.69 -10.63 10.68
CA THR A 257 -19.25 -10.74 12.03
C THR A 257 -18.18 -11.01 13.09
N ALA A 258 -17.16 -11.79 12.75
CA ALA A 258 -16.03 -12.09 13.62
C ALA A 258 -15.09 -10.89 13.84
N ALA A 259 -15.13 -9.90 12.93
CA ALA A 259 -14.32 -8.69 12.96
C ALA A 259 -12.80 -8.96 13.05
N ASP A 260 -12.33 -10.05 12.45
CA ASP A 260 -10.93 -10.49 12.53
C ASP A 260 -10.14 -10.25 11.24
N PHE A 261 -10.78 -10.38 10.08
CA PHE A 261 -10.20 -10.08 8.77
C PHE A 261 -10.72 -8.75 8.22
N PHE A 262 -12.02 -8.51 8.32
CA PHE A 262 -12.69 -7.26 7.93
C PHE A 262 -13.18 -6.54 9.19
N THR A 263 -12.83 -5.27 9.37
CA THR A 263 -13.36 -4.46 10.48
C THR A 263 -13.81 -3.08 10.02
N THR A 264 -14.44 -2.36 10.93
CA THR A 264 -14.66 -0.92 10.80
C THR A 264 -14.41 -0.26 12.15
N THR A 265 -13.42 0.63 12.19
CA THR A 265 -13.11 1.39 13.42
C THR A 265 -13.88 2.70 13.51
N THR A 266 -14.58 3.08 12.44
CA THR A 266 -15.45 4.26 12.36
C THR A 266 -16.94 3.94 12.47
N SER A 267 -17.28 2.73 12.93
CA SER A 267 -18.68 2.28 13.13
C SER A 267 -19.51 2.24 11.84
N GLN A 268 -18.90 1.85 10.72
CA GLN A 268 -19.62 1.66 9.46
C GLN A 268 -20.40 0.34 9.47
N THR A 269 -21.48 0.27 8.68
CA THR A 269 -22.11 -1.03 8.40
C THR A 269 -21.43 -1.65 7.17
N LEU A 270 -20.97 -2.90 7.28
CA LEU A 270 -20.40 -3.65 6.16
C LEU A 270 -21.48 -4.51 5.50
N LEU A 271 -21.61 -4.36 4.18
CA LEU A 271 -22.51 -5.17 3.36
C LEU A 271 -21.68 -6.04 2.40
N ALA A 272 -21.83 -7.36 2.49
CA ALA A 272 -21.28 -8.30 1.53
C ALA A 272 -22.29 -8.59 0.41
N THR A 273 -21.84 -8.56 -0.84
CA THR A 273 -22.63 -8.85 -2.04
C THR A 273 -21.93 -9.89 -2.89
N ASP A 274 -22.68 -10.88 -3.37
CA ASP A 274 -22.22 -11.78 -4.45
C ASP A 274 -22.41 -11.08 -5.79
N ASN A 275 -21.33 -10.94 -6.56
CA ASN A 275 -21.34 -10.27 -7.85
C ASN A 275 -21.86 -11.17 -8.99
N LEU A 276 -22.22 -12.42 -8.69
CA LEU A 276 -22.75 -13.43 -9.63
C LEU A 276 -21.79 -13.78 -10.79
N ASN A 277 -20.50 -13.52 -10.59
CA ASN A 277 -19.42 -13.79 -11.54
C ASN A 277 -18.25 -14.58 -10.90
N GLY A 278 -18.48 -15.18 -9.74
CA GLY A 278 -17.44 -15.87 -8.96
C GLY A 278 -16.62 -14.96 -8.05
N THR A 279 -17.02 -13.71 -7.85
CA THR A 279 -16.40 -12.77 -6.91
C THR A 279 -17.43 -12.23 -5.92
N PHE A 280 -16.96 -11.66 -4.81
CA PHE A 280 -17.76 -10.91 -3.86
C PHE A 280 -17.21 -9.51 -3.66
N THR A 281 -18.10 -8.61 -3.22
CA THR A 281 -17.74 -7.25 -2.82
C THR A 281 -18.24 -6.99 -1.40
N ILE A 282 -17.36 -6.49 -0.53
CA ILE A 282 -17.74 -5.88 0.75
C ILE A 282 -17.73 -4.38 0.57
N THR A 283 -18.79 -3.69 0.97
CA THR A 283 -18.87 -2.22 0.92
C THR A 283 -19.26 -1.67 2.27
N ALA A 284 -18.56 -0.62 2.70
CA ALA A 284 -18.96 0.19 3.85
C ALA A 284 -20.09 1.15 3.43
N ILE A 285 -21.25 0.94 4.01
CA ILE A 285 -22.44 1.76 3.79
C ILE A 285 -22.74 2.59 5.03
N PRO A 286 -23.48 3.71 4.89
CA PRO A 286 -23.97 4.44 6.05
C PRO A 286 -24.78 3.51 6.95
N GLU A 287 -24.68 3.71 8.27
CA GLU A 287 -25.60 3.01 9.18
C GLU A 287 -27.05 3.26 8.74
N PRO A 288 -27.91 2.23 8.73
CA PRO A 288 -29.31 2.41 8.40
C PRO A 288 -29.91 3.40 9.40
N SER A 289 -30.11 4.65 8.97
CA SER A 289 -30.58 5.69 9.86
C SER A 289 -31.93 5.29 10.45
N THR A 290 -31.99 5.19 11.78
CA THR A 290 -33.22 4.98 12.53
C THR A 290 -34.29 6.03 12.20
N THR A 291 -33.88 7.20 11.70
CA THR A 291 -34.73 8.27 11.15
C THR A 291 -35.48 7.87 9.87
N ALA A 292 -34.91 7.07 8.96
CA ALA A 292 -35.63 6.56 7.79
C ALA A 292 -36.74 5.58 8.20
N LEU A 293 -36.46 4.74 9.20
CA LEU A 293 -37.43 3.79 9.76
C LEU A 293 -38.53 4.50 10.59
N LEU A 294 -38.17 5.53 11.37
CA LEU A 294 -39.12 6.40 12.08
C LEU A 294 -39.94 7.27 11.12
N GLY A 295 -39.36 7.72 10.01
CA GLY A 295 -40.05 8.47 8.95
C GLY A 295 -41.13 7.62 8.29
N LEU A 296 -40.83 6.35 7.97
CA LEU A 296 -41.81 5.38 7.48
C LEU A 296 -42.87 5.03 8.53
N GLY A 297 -42.48 4.84 9.79
CA GLY A 297 -43.41 4.62 10.90
C GLY A 297 -44.34 5.82 11.15
N GLY A 298 -43.82 7.04 11.04
CA GLY A 298 -44.59 8.28 11.13
C GLY A 298 -45.56 8.48 9.97
N LEU A 299 -45.13 8.16 8.74
CA LEU A 299 -46.00 8.18 7.55
C LEU A 299 -47.12 7.15 7.65
N ALA A 300 -46.82 5.93 8.10
CA ALA A 300 -47.82 4.89 8.33
C ALA A 300 -48.83 5.30 9.43
N LEU A 301 -48.37 5.97 10.49
CA LEU A 301 -49.23 6.48 11.55
C LEU A 301 -50.12 7.65 11.07
N ILE A 302 -49.58 8.56 10.26
CA ILE A 302 -50.34 9.68 9.67
C ILE A 302 -51.39 9.15 8.69
N LEU A 303 -51.06 8.15 7.87
CA LEU A 303 -52.01 7.50 6.97
C LEU A 303 -53.11 6.74 7.74
N ARG A 304 -52.78 6.13 8.89
CA ARG A 304 -53.76 5.46 9.76
C ARG A 304 -54.70 6.43 10.48
N ARG A 305 -54.26 7.65 10.81
CA ARG A 305 -55.11 8.70 11.42
C ARG A 305 -56.08 9.36 10.44
N ARG A 306 -55.89 9.18 9.14
CA ARG A 306 -56.72 9.77 8.07
C ARG A 306 -57.77 8.79 7.50
N ARG A 307 -57.85 7.57 8.03
CA ARG A 307 -58.95 6.62 7.80
C ARG A 307 -59.85 6.59 9.03
#